data_AF-A0A1H1DR02-F1
#
_entry.id   AF-A0A1H1DR02-F1
#
_cell.length_a   1.000
_cell.length_b   1.000
_cell.length_c   1.000
_cell.angle_alpha   90.00
_cell.angle_beta   90.00
_cell.angle_gamma   90.00
#
_symmetry.space_group_name_H-M   'P 1'
#
loop_
_entity.id
_entity.type
_entity.pdbx_description
1 polymer ?
#
loop_
_entity_poly.entity_id
_entity_poly.type
_entity_poly.pdbx_seq_one_letter_code
_entity_poly.pdbx_strand_id
1 'polypeptide(L)'
;MNEHGEHAMDIMKKHDPQSYAQIEDPESYFSALGEDIQQQIWDLSDQLIPTRGEEPPLEYVGLVNMAKFRARGQVYQETIYASIPPEPEEMEEMQPPPSEEQ
;
A
#
# COMPACT_ATOMS: atom_id res chain seq x y z
N MET A 1 14.95 10.27 4.67
CA MET A 1 13.90 9.31 4.30
C MET A 1 12.63 10.05 3.90
N ASN A 2 11.86 9.55 2.92
CA ASN A 2 10.56 10.10 2.54
C ASN A 2 9.41 9.33 3.21
N GLU A 3 8.15 9.75 2.99
CA GLU A 3 6.97 9.14 3.60
C GLU A 3 6.81 7.65 3.25
N HIS A 4 7.26 7.23 2.05
CA HIS A 4 7.16 5.84 1.61
C HIS A 4 8.15 4.94 2.34
N GLY A 5 9.39 5.42 2.52
CA GLY A 5 10.42 4.74 3.30
C GLY A 5 10.06 4.63 4.77
N GLU A 6 9.54 5.71 5.37
CA GLU A 6 9.03 5.72 6.75
C GLU A 6 7.92 4.67 6.94
N HIS A 7 6.94 4.65 6.03
CA HIS A 7 5.85 3.68 6.08
C HIS A 7 6.34 2.23 5.92
N ALA A 8 7.25 1.96 4.98
CA ALA A 8 7.83 0.64 4.80
C ALA A 8 8.60 0.18 6.05
N MET A 9 9.37 1.09 6.67
CA MET A 9 10.12 0.84 7.89
C MET A 9 9.18 0.46 9.05
N ASP A 10 8.10 1.23 9.25
CA ASP A 10 7.15 1.00 10.33
C ASP A 10 6.39 -0.32 10.17
N ILE A 11 5.99 -0.64 8.94
CA ILE A 11 5.34 -1.90 8.62
C ILE A 11 6.27 -3.10 8.87
N MET A 12 7.53 -3.02 8.44
CA MET A 12 8.49 -4.10 8.69
C MET A 12 8.79 -4.26 10.18
N LYS A 13 9.01 -3.17 10.93
CA LYS A 13 9.19 -3.23 12.39
C LYS A 13 8.02 -3.94 13.09
N LYS A 14 6.79 -3.70 12.61
CA LYS A 14 5.57 -4.24 13.21
C LYS A 14 5.35 -5.72 12.85
N HIS A 15 5.55 -6.09 11.59
CA HIS A 15 5.14 -7.40 11.07
C HIS A 15 6.31 -8.39 10.85
N ASP A 16 7.55 -7.89 10.73
CA ASP A 16 8.76 -8.71 10.63
C ASP A 16 9.96 -8.06 11.36
N PRO A 17 9.91 -7.99 12.70
CA PRO A 17 10.97 -7.38 13.50
C PRO A 17 12.31 -8.15 13.43
N GLN A 18 12.28 -9.44 13.07
CA GLN A 18 13.48 -10.25 12.94
C GLN A 18 14.28 -9.86 11.69
N SER A 19 13.62 -9.70 10.55
CA SER A 19 14.27 -9.18 9.34
C SER A 19 14.73 -7.73 9.53
N TYR A 20 13.93 -6.89 10.17
CA TYR A 20 14.32 -5.51 10.49
C TYR A 20 15.62 -5.46 11.31
N ALA A 21 15.76 -6.31 12.33
CA ALA A 21 16.95 -6.34 13.19
C ALA A 21 18.24 -6.80 12.49
N GLN A 22 18.14 -7.40 11.30
CA GLN A 22 19.28 -7.83 10.48
C GLN A 22 19.77 -6.74 9.54
N ILE A 23 19.03 -5.65 9.38
CA ILE A 23 19.43 -4.52 8.54
C ILE A 23 20.49 -3.70 9.30
N GLU A 24 21.70 -3.65 8.78
CA GLU A 24 22.84 -2.97 9.41
C GLU A 24 22.65 -1.44 9.52
N ASP A 25 22.14 -0.82 8.46
CA ASP A 25 21.78 0.61 8.43
C ASP A 25 20.33 0.78 7.94
N PRO A 26 19.36 0.74 8.87
CA PRO A 26 17.95 0.89 8.53
C PRO A 26 17.64 2.24 7.88
N GLU A 27 18.27 3.34 8.30
CA GLU A 27 17.95 4.66 7.76
C GLU A 27 18.34 4.77 6.28
N SER A 28 19.54 4.30 5.92
CA SER A 28 19.97 4.27 4.52
C SER A 28 19.14 3.30 3.69
N TYR A 29 18.86 2.10 4.20
CA TYR A 29 18.06 1.10 3.49
C TYR A 29 16.66 1.61 3.15
N PHE A 30 15.93 2.12 4.15
CA PHE A 30 14.56 2.58 3.94
C PHE A 30 14.49 3.94 3.24
N SER A 31 15.54 4.77 3.31
CA SER A 31 15.62 5.97 2.46
C SER A 31 15.72 5.59 0.99
N ALA A 32 16.59 4.64 0.62
CA ALA A 32 16.72 4.18 -0.76
C ALA A 32 15.44 3.47 -1.24
N LEU A 33 14.85 2.59 -0.42
CA LEU A 33 13.58 1.94 -0.74
C LEU A 33 12.45 2.95 -0.94
N GLY A 34 12.38 3.99 -0.10
CA GLY A 34 11.39 5.04 -0.23
C GLY A 34 11.52 5.83 -1.55
N GLU A 35 12.74 6.10 -2.00
CA GLU A 35 12.99 6.74 -3.30
C GLU A 35 12.57 5.83 -4.47
N ASP A 36 12.87 4.54 -4.39
CA ASP A 36 12.45 3.57 -5.40
C ASP A 36 10.91 3.45 -5.49
N ILE A 37 10.23 3.34 -4.35
CA ILE A 37 8.76 3.35 -4.28
C ILE A 37 8.19 4.65 -4.86
N GLN A 38 8.78 5.80 -4.55
CA GLN A 38 8.34 7.09 -5.10
C GLN A 38 8.38 7.08 -6.63
N GLN A 39 9.46 6.57 -7.21
CA GLN A 39 9.66 6.49 -8.65
C GLN A 39 8.67 5.53 -9.30
N GLN A 40 8.48 4.34 -8.73
CA GLN A 40 7.49 3.36 -9.22
C GLN A 40 6.07 3.93 -9.20
N ILE A 41 5.71 4.68 -8.14
CA ILE A 41 4.41 5.35 -8.06
C ILE A 41 4.26 6.38 -9.18
N TRP A 42 5.29 7.18 -9.47
CA TRP A 42 5.24 8.15 -10.56
C TRP A 42 5.08 7.47 -11.92
N ASP A 43 5.88 6.45 -12.20
CA ASP A 43 5.86 5.75 -13.49
C ASP A 43 4.51 5.05 -13.72
N LEU A 44 3.96 4.41 -12.69
CA LEU A 44 2.64 3.77 -12.77
C LEU A 44 1.51 4.82 -12.83
N SER A 45 1.65 5.93 -12.11
CA SER A 45 0.66 7.02 -12.19
C SER A 45 0.55 7.55 -13.61
N ASP A 46 1.68 7.79 -14.29
CA ASP A 46 1.70 8.29 -15.66
C ASP A 46 1.01 7.33 -16.63
N GLN A 47 1.21 6.02 -16.44
CA GLN A 47 0.51 4.98 -17.22
C GLN A 47 -0.99 4.91 -16.95
N LEU A 48 -1.42 5.24 -15.73
CA LEU A 48 -2.83 5.19 -15.31
C LEU A 48 -3.60 6.49 -15.63
N ILE A 49 -2.91 7.61 -15.86
CA ILE A 49 -3.55 8.87 -16.21
C ILE A 49 -4.16 8.73 -17.61
N PRO A 50 -5.48 8.98 -17.76
CA PRO A 50 -6.10 8.92 -19.07
C PRO A 50 -5.61 10.07 -19.94
N THR A 51 -5.59 9.85 -21.26
CA THR A 51 -5.34 10.93 -22.23
C THR A 51 -6.34 12.06 -22.01
N ARG A 52 -5.86 13.30 -22.00
CA ARG A 52 -6.69 14.49 -21.82
C ARG A 52 -7.80 14.56 -22.88
N GLY A 53 -9.04 14.65 -22.44
CA GLY A 53 -10.21 14.87 -23.27
C GLY A 53 -10.74 16.29 -23.17
N GLU A 54 -12.02 16.45 -23.51
CA GLU A 54 -12.74 17.73 -23.46
C GLU A 54 -13.33 18.03 -22.07
N GLU A 55 -13.11 17.17 -21.07
CA GLU A 55 -13.62 17.38 -19.72
C GLU A 55 -13.14 18.71 -19.10
N PRO A 56 -13.92 19.32 -18.18
CA PRO A 56 -13.51 20.51 -17.44
C PRO A 56 -12.17 20.32 -16.71
N PRO A 57 -11.38 21.40 -16.50
CA PRO A 57 -10.08 21.31 -15.84
C PRO A 57 -10.09 20.58 -14.49
N LEU A 58 -11.08 20.85 -13.64
CA LEU A 58 -11.18 20.23 -12.31
C LEU A 58 -11.50 18.74 -12.36
N GLU A 59 -12.28 18.31 -13.36
CA GLU A 59 -12.64 16.90 -13.52
C GLU A 59 -11.40 16.07 -13.87
N TYR A 60 -10.60 16.55 -14.81
CA TYR A 60 -9.33 15.91 -15.15
C TYR A 60 -8.34 15.88 -13.98
N VAL A 61 -8.27 16.94 -13.17
CA VAL A 61 -7.46 16.93 -11.94
C VAL A 61 -7.92 15.82 -10.99
N GLY A 62 -9.23 15.57 -10.90
CA GLY A 62 -9.79 14.43 -10.18
C GLY A 62 -9.30 13.09 -10.73
N LEU A 63 -9.31 12.90 -12.06
CA LEU A 63 -8.80 11.69 -12.71
C LEU A 63 -7.31 11.47 -12.43
N VAL A 64 -6.50 12.52 -12.52
CA VAL A 64 -5.06 12.47 -12.20
C VAL A 64 -4.82 12.08 -10.74
N ASN A 65 -5.57 12.66 -9.81
CA ASN A 65 -5.46 12.31 -8.39
C ASN A 65 -5.87 10.86 -8.12
N MET A 66 -6.91 10.36 -8.81
CA MET A 66 -7.33 8.96 -8.69
C MET A 66 -6.27 8.01 -9.26
N ALA A 67 -5.63 8.35 -10.37
CA ALA A 67 -4.51 7.57 -10.93
C ALA A 67 -3.35 7.47 -9.94
N LYS A 68 -2.95 8.59 -9.33
CA LYS A 68 -1.91 8.61 -8.27
C LYS A 68 -2.27 7.77 -7.06
N PHE A 69 -3.52 7.86 -6.61
CA PHE A 69 -4.01 7.06 -5.48
C PHE A 69 -3.95 5.56 -5.78
N ARG A 70 -4.39 5.14 -6.98
CA ARG A 70 -4.35 3.75 -7.43
C ARG A 70 -2.91 3.25 -7.55
N ALA A 71 -2.05 4.02 -8.20
CA ALA A 71 -0.63 3.68 -8.36
C ALA A 71 0.03 3.41 -7.01
N ARG A 72 -0.15 4.31 -6.04
CA ARG A 72 0.37 4.12 -4.67
C ARG A 72 -0.14 2.85 -4.02
N GLY A 73 -1.45 2.58 -4.11
CA GLY A 73 -2.04 1.37 -3.55
C GLY A 73 -1.43 0.08 -4.14
N GLN A 74 -1.25 0.05 -5.46
CA GLN A 74 -0.66 -1.10 -6.14
C GLN A 74 0.81 -1.30 -5.78
N VAL A 75 1.62 -0.23 -5.85
CA VAL A 75 3.05 -0.33 -5.49
C VAL A 75 3.22 -0.76 -4.04
N TYR A 76 2.43 -0.23 -3.10
CA TYR A 76 2.49 -0.65 -1.70
C TYR A 76 2.13 -2.14 -1.53
N GLN A 77 1.12 -2.62 -2.25
CA GLN A 77 0.73 -4.02 -2.21
C GLN A 77 1.85 -4.94 -2.69
N GLU A 78 2.56 -4.54 -3.74
CA GLU A 78 3.62 -5.34 -4.36
C GLU A 78 4.96 -5.25 -3.63
N THR A 79 5.25 -4.12 -2.96
CA THR A 79 6.57 -3.86 -2.36
C THR A 79 6.58 -4.00 -0.83
N ILE A 80 5.57 -3.46 -0.14
CA ILE A 80 5.54 -3.39 1.32
C ILE A 80 4.73 -4.54 1.91
N TYR A 81 3.57 -4.84 1.32
CA TYR A 81 2.61 -5.78 1.89
C TYR A 81 2.70 -7.21 1.34
N ALA A 82 3.45 -7.43 0.26
CA ALA A 82 3.55 -8.73 -0.41
C ALA A 82 4.06 -9.85 0.52
N SER A 83 4.88 -9.54 1.52
CA SER A 83 5.46 -10.50 2.46
C SER A 83 4.74 -10.57 3.81
N ILE A 84 3.69 -9.76 4.03
CA ILE A 84 2.95 -9.80 5.29
C ILE A 84 1.95 -10.95 5.20
N PRO A 85 2.03 -11.97 6.08
CA PRO A 85 1.04 -13.02 6.10
C PRO A 85 -0.34 -12.39 6.38
N PRO A 86 -1.41 -12.85 5.70
CA PRO A 86 -2.75 -12.38 6.01
C PRO A 86 -3.03 -12.64 7.49
N GLU A 87 -3.66 -11.67 8.17
CA GLU A 87 -4.15 -11.95 9.52
C GLU A 87 -5.07 -13.17 9.45
N PRO A 88 -4.95 -14.13 10.39
CA PRO A 88 -5.84 -15.27 10.39
C PRO A 88 -7.26 -14.73 10.45
N GLU A 89 -8.05 -15.04 9.43
CA GLU A 89 -9.49 -14.80 9.45
C GLU A 89 -10.00 -15.49 10.71
N GLU A 90 -10.30 -14.71 11.75
CA GLU A 90 -11.10 -15.19 12.86
C GLU A 90 -12.40 -15.63 12.22
N MET A 91 -12.52 -16.94 11.97
CA MET A 91 -13.75 -17.57 11.57
C MET A 91 -14.73 -17.22 12.69
N GLU A 92 -15.53 -16.17 12.49
CA GLU A 92 -16.71 -15.92 13.30
C GLU A 92 -17.49 -17.23 13.24
N GLU A 93 -17.43 -17.99 14.33
CA GLU A 93 -18.28 -19.14 14.55
C GLU A 93 -19.70 -18.62 14.38
N MET A 94 -20.28 -18.85 13.20
CA MET A 94 -21.68 -18.57 12.92
C MET A 94 -22.46 -19.38 13.95
N GLN A 95 -22.83 -18.73 15.05
CA GLN A 95 -23.73 -19.31 16.03
C GLN A 95 -24.98 -19.72 15.25
N PRO A 96 -25.37 -21.01 15.25
CA PRO A 96 -26.57 -21.43 14.55
C PRO A 96 -27.74 -20.58 15.08
N PRO A 97 -28.67 -20.15 14.21
CA PRO A 97 -29.79 -19.32 14.64
C PRO A 97 -30.53 -20.03 15.79
N PRO A 98 -31.02 -19.30 16.80
CA PRO A 98 -31.74 -19.92 17.89
C PRO A 98 -32.94 -20.68 17.32
N SER A 99 -32.99 -21.97 17.60
CA SER A 99 -34.15 -22.80 17.30
C SER A 99 -35.37 -22.17 17.99
N GLU A 100 -36.32 -21.67 17.21
CA GLU A 100 -37.63 -21.26 17.73
C GLU A 100 -38.33 -22.51 18.29
N GLU A 101 -38.29 -22.68 19.62
CA GLU A 101 -39.19 -23.62 20.30
C GLU A 101 -40.63 -23.10 20.20
N GLN A 102 -41.51 -24.01 19.76
CA GLN A 102 -42.95 -23.80 19.51
C GLN A 102 -43.76 -23.65 20.79
#